data_AF-A0A1X7IX67-F1
#
_entry.id   AF-A0A1X7IX67-F1
#
_cell.length_a   1.000
_cell.length_b   1.000
_cell.length_c   1.000
_cell.angle_alpha   90.00
_cell.angle_beta   90.00
_cell.angle_gamma   90.00
#
_symmetry.space_group_name_H-M   'P 1'
#
loop_
_entity.id
_entity.type
_entity.pdbx_description
1 polymer ?
#
loop_
_entity_poly.entity_id
_entity_poly.type
_entity_poly.pdbx_seq_one_letter_code
_entity_poly.pdbx_strand_id
1 'polypeptide(L)' 'MTFGQKIEQLRKQRDMTLRKLSEKSGISYSLIQFMVSDVRVPTKEAILSLARVLQYEDAEELLRLAGY' A
#
# COMPACT_ATOMS: atom_id res chain seq x y z
N MET A 1 14.11 -3.43 2.35
CA MET A 1 12.97 -2.72 1.74
C MET A 1 11.82 -2.82 2.72
N THR A 2 11.14 -1.72 3.03
CA THR A 2 9.97 -1.70 3.92
C THR A 2 8.67 -1.82 3.15
N PHE A 3 7.55 -2.05 3.84
CA PHE A 3 6.22 -2.02 3.24
C PHE A 3 5.96 -0.69 2.52
N GLY A 4 6.21 0.43 3.20
CA GLY A 4 6.00 1.74 2.62
C GLY A 4 6.81 1.99 1.35
N GLN A 5 8.09 1.59 1.35
CA GLN A 5 8.97 1.67 0.17
C GLN A 5 8.43 0.83 -1.01
N LYS A 6 7.95 -0.39 -0.75
CA LYS A 6 7.39 -1.27 -1.80
C LYS A 6 6.12 -0.67 -2.39
N ILE A 7 5.22 -0.16 -1.56
CA ILE A 7 4.00 0.52 -2.02
C ILE A 7 4.33 1.74 -2.88
N GLU A 8 5.31 2.55 -2.46
CA GLU A 8 5.72 3.71 -3.23
C GLU A 8 6.32 3.34 -4.59
N GLN A 9 7.12 2.27 -4.65
CA GLN A 9 7.67 1.74 -5.90
C GLN A 9 6.54 1.25 -6.83
N LEU A 10 5.63 0.40 -6.33
CA LEU A 10 4.51 -0.14 -7.11
C LEU A 10 3.58 0.95 -7.63
N ARG A 11 3.35 1.99 -6.81
CA ARG A 11 2.57 3.17 -7.16
C ARG A 11 3.23 3.95 -8.31
N LYS A 12 4.54 4.20 -8.22
CA LYS A 12 5.31 4.93 -9.27
C LYS A 12 5.37 4.15 -10.57
N GLN A 13 5.53 2.83 -10.52
CA GLN A 13 5.48 1.96 -11.71
C GLN A 13 4.16 2.05 -12.48
N ARG A 14 3.07 2.45 -11.81
CA ARG A 14 1.72 2.58 -12.39
C ARG A 14 1.30 4.02 -12.63
N ASP A 15 2.24 4.97 -12.48
CA ASP A 15 2.00 6.40 -12.62
C ASP A 15 0.77 6.90 -11.81
N MET A 16 0.63 6.36 -10.59
CA MET A 16 -0.47 6.69 -9.70
C MET A 16 -0.03 7.73 -8.67
N THR A 17 -0.84 8.74 -8.39
CA THR A 17 -0.62 9.62 -7.22
C THR A 17 -1.13 8.96 -5.95
N LEU A 18 -0.70 9.42 -4.77
CA LEU A 18 -1.25 8.97 -3.49
C LEU A 18 -2.77 9.23 -3.40
N ARG A 19 -3.24 10.35 -3.99
CA ARG A 19 -4.68 10.67 -4.08
C ARG A 19 -5.44 9.65 -4.94
N LYS A 20 -4.89 9.29 -6.10
CA LYS A 20 -5.50 8.28 -6.98
C LYS A 20 -5.50 6.88 -6.35
N LEU A 21 -4.46 6.55 -5.58
CA LEU A 21 -4.41 5.32 -4.80
C LEU A 21 -5.47 5.30 -3.69
N SER A 22 -5.66 6.42 -2.99
CA SER A 22 -6.71 6.61 -1.99
C SER A 22 -8.11 6.39 -2.58
N GLU A 23 -8.42 7.07 -3.69
CA GLU A 23 -9.70 6.94 -4.37
C GLU A 23 -9.99 5.52 -4.84
N LYS A 24 -8.98 4.83 -5.40
CA LYS A 24 -9.15 3.46 -5.91
C LYS A 24 -9.22 2.38 -4.82
N SER A 25 -8.53 2.58 -3.71
CA SER A 25 -8.49 1.60 -2.60
C SER A 25 -9.59 1.79 -1.58
N GLY A 26 -10.30 2.93 -1.61
CA GLY A 26 -11.24 3.33 -0.57
C GLY A 26 -10.56 3.67 0.75
N ILE A 27 -9.23 3.73 0.78
CA ILE A 27 -8.44 4.04 1.97
C ILE A 27 -8.20 5.55 2.00
N SER A 28 -8.34 6.18 3.17
CA SER A 28 -8.10 7.62 3.30
C SER A 28 -6.64 7.98 2.98
N TYR A 29 -6.45 9.13 2.33
CA TYR A 29 -5.12 9.61 1.97
C TYR A 29 -4.15 9.64 3.16
N SER A 30 -4.61 10.13 4.31
CA SER A 30 -3.82 10.18 5.55
C SER A 30 -3.36 8.80 5.98
N LEU A 31 -4.22 7.79 5.87
CA LEU A 31 -3.87 6.42 6.25
C LEU A 31 -2.82 5.84 5.29
N ILE A 32 -2.96 6.07 3.98
CA ILE A 32 -1.93 5.69 2.99
C ILE A 32 -0.61 6.40 3.30
N GLN A 33 -0.64 7.68 3.64
CA GLN A 33 0.57 8.43 3.97
C GLN A 33 1.28 7.84 5.20
N PHE A 34 0.54 7.49 6.26
CA PHE A 34 1.13 6.82 7.43
C PHE A 34 1.69 5.43 7.11
N MET A 35 1.04 4.69 6.21
CA MET A 35 1.53 3.40 5.72
C MET A 35 2.83 3.53 4.93
N VAL A 36 2.92 4.51 4.03
CA VAL A 36 4.12 4.75 3.21
C VAL A 36 5.29 5.24 4.05
N SER A 37 5.01 6.01 5.10
CA SER A 37 6.01 6.47 6.06
C SER A 37 6.34 5.44 7.15
N ASP A 38 5.80 4.22 7.10
CA ASP A 38 5.98 3.15 8.09
C ASP A 38 5.64 3.58 9.55
N VAL A 39 4.80 4.61 9.73
CA VAL A 39 4.41 5.16 11.04
C VAL A 39 3.36 4.28 11.73
N ARG A 40 2.54 3.60 10.94
CA ARG A 40 1.52 2.66 11.42
C ARG A 40 1.51 1.40 10.58
N VAL A 41 1.32 0.28 11.27
CA VAL A 41 1.05 -1.02 10.63
C VAL A 41 -0.38 -1.00 10.06
N PRO A 42 -0.56 -1.16 8.74
CA PRO A 42 -1.88 -1.29 8.13
C PRO A 42 -2.56 -2.60 8.50
N THR A 43 -3.89 -2.67 8.48
CA THR A 43 -4.58 -3.95 8.67
C THR A 43 -4.38 -4.87 7.47
N LYS A 44 -4.56 -6.18 7.66
CA LYS A 44 -4.47 -7.18 6.57
C LYS A 44 -5.43 -6.83 5.43
N GLU A 45 -6.64 -6.37 5.74
CA GLU A 45 -7.65 -5.98 4.75
C GLU A 45 -7.18 -4.79 3.91
N ALA A 46 -6.55 -3.80 4.55
CA ALA A 46 -6.00 -2.64 3.86
C ALA A 46 -4.85 -3.04 2.92
N ILE A 47 -3.98 -3.95 3.38
CA ILE A 47 -2.88 -4.50 2.56
C ILE A 47 -3.45 -5.24 1.33
N LEU A 48 -4.47 -6.08 1.52
CA LEU A 48 -5.12 -6.81 0.41
C LEU A 48 -5.87 -5.89 -0.55
N SER A 49 -6.45 -4.78 -0.06
CA SER A 49 -7.06 -3.75 -0.91
C SER A 49 -5.99 -3.05 -1.76
N LEU A 50 -4.89 -2.64 -1.14
CA LEU A 50 -3.76 -2.02 -1.83
C LEU A 50 -3.14 -2.95 -2.88
N ALA A 51 -2.92 -4.23 -2.54
CA ALA A 51 -2.41 -5.23 -3.47
C ALA A 51 -3.29 -5.35 -4.72
N ARG A 52 -4.61 -5.41 -4.55
CA ARG A 52 -5.57 -5.47 -5.67
C ARG A 52 -5.53 -4.22 -6.55
N VAL A 53 -5.54 -3.03 -5.94
CA VAL A 53 -5.51 -1.75 -6.67
C VAL A 53 -4.19 -1.55 -7.41
N LEU A 54 -3.10 -1.94 -6.76
CA LEU A 54 -1.76 -1.96 -7.33
C LEU A 54 -1.55 -3.18 -8.22
N GLN A 55 -2.55 -3.99 -8.56
CA GLN A 55 -2.40 -5.18 -9.41
C GLN A 55 -1.13 -5.97 -9.08
N TYR A 56 -0.91 -6.20 -7.78
CA TYR A 56 0.24 -6.90 -7.25
C TYR A 56 -0.19 -8.27 -6.79
N GLU A 57 0.33 -9.31 -7.45
CA GLU A 57 -0.11 -10.70 -7.23
C GLU A 57 0.44 -11.27 -5.91
N ASP A 58 1.63 -10.83 -5.50
CA ASP A 58 2.29 -11.30 -4.27
C ASP A 58 1.84 -10.50 -3.04
N ALA A 59 0.57 -10.69 -2.66
CA ALA A 59 0.02 -10.08 -1.45
C ALA A 59 0.68 -10.61 -0.16
N GLU A 60 1.25 -11.82 -0.19
CA GLU A 60 1.97 -12.41 0.94
C GLU A 60 3.27 -11.66 1.25
N GLU A 61 4.03 -11.24 0.23
CA GLU A 61 5.20 -10.39 0.44
C GLU A 61 4.80 -9.08 1.14
N LEU A 62 3.69 -8.46 0.73
CA LEU A 62 3.22 -7.22 1.34
C LEU A 62 2.80 -7.42 2.80
N LEU A 63 2.14 -8.53 3.11
CA LEU A 63 1.80 -8.90 4.49
C LEU A 63 3.05 -9.09 5.34
N ARG A 64 4.02 -9.85 4.84
CA ARG A 64 5.30 -10.09 5.53
C ARG A 64 6.08 -8.80 5.77
N LEU A 65 6.12 -7.90 4.79
CA LEU A 65 6.77 -6.58 4.92
C LEU A 65 6.08 -5.68 5.95
N ALA A 66 4.78 -5.85 6.16
CA ALA A 66 4.01 -5.15 7.19
C ALA A 66 4.08 -5.84 8.57
N GLY A 67 4.75 -6.99 8.69
CA GLY A 67 4.94 -7.72 9.94
C GLY A 67 3.84 -8.74 10.28
N TYR A 68 3.13 -9.26 9.26
CA TYR A 68 2.11 -10.31 9.40
C TYR A 68 2.57 -11.70 8.99
#